data_AF-A0AAD9ZRT1-F1
#
_entry.id   AF-A0AAD9ZRT1-F1
#
_cell.length_a   1.000
_cell.length_b   1.000
_cell.length_c   1.000
_cell.angle_alpha   90.00
_cell.angle_beta   90.00
_cell.angle_gamma   90.00
#
_symmetry.space_group_name_H-M   'P 1'
#
loop_
_entity.id
_entity.type
_entity.pdbx_description
1 polymer ?
#
loop_
_entity_poly.entity_id
_entity_poly.type
_entity_poly.pdbx_seq_one_letter_code
_entity_poly.pdbx_strand_id
1 'polypeptide(L)'
;MILFLQESKLKSFDNRVISSLGGLGFLESFPVPWCFGGDFNSVLDPSERSGGVCLLNSLKNFNAFVLKAKVVDLLMQGFKFTWSNRREKASWARLDRFLISPLILSWFPNLVQKSLPCNLSDHNAIIIKVPLVDWGHIPFWFFNGWLEDKALIASARKKVEGLQDAGFYRLCFEL
;
A
#
# COMPACT_ATOMS: atom_id res chain seq x y z
N MET A 1 2.38 -10.51 -14.86
CA MET A 1 2.24 -9.06 -14.76
C MET A 1 1.31 -8.79 -13.60
N ILE A 2 1.64 -7.88 -12.68
CA ILE A 2 0.71 -7.37 -11.66
C ILE A 2 0.59 -5.89 -11.96
N LEU A 3 -0.59 -5.44 -12.40
CA LEU A 3 -0.85 -4.02 -12.59
C LEU A 3 -0.96 -3.38 -11.20
N PHE A 4 -0.16 -2.33 -10.94
CA PHE A 4 -0.23 -1.54 -9.72
C PHE A 4 -0.84 -0.17 -10.05
N LEU A 5 -2.05 0.07 -9.57
CA LEU A 5 -2.71 1.36 -9.71
C LEU A 5 -2.50 2.18 -8.43
N GLN A 6 -1.61 3.17 -8.50
CA GLN A 6 -1.32 4.13 -7.42
C GLN A 6 -1.91 5.51 -7.77
N GLU A 7 -3.12 5.79 -7.30
CA GLU A 7 -3.68 7.14 -7.36
C GLU A 7 -3.30 7.94 -6.11
N SER A 8 -2.41 8.92 -6.27
CA SER A 8 -1.77 9.63 -5.16
C SER A 8 -2.64 10.68 -4.44
N LYS A 9 -3.84 11.02 -4.96
CA LYS A 9 -4.68 12.13 -4.43
C LYS A 9 -6.20 11.92 -4.56
N LEU A 10 -6.71 10.72 -4.28
CA LEU A 10 -8.17 10.47 -4.24
C LEU A 10 -8.84 11.04 -2.99
N LYS A 11 -9.14 12.34 -3.02
CA LYS A 11 -9.86 13.05 -1.93
C LYS A 11 -11.29 12.56 -1.69
N SER A 12 -11.83 11.72 -2.56
CA SER A 12 -12.99 10.87 -2.28
C SER A 12 -12.93 9.64 -3.18
N PHE A 13 -13.08 8.44 -2.60
CA PHE A 13 -13.31 7.23 -3.38
C PHE A 13 -14.71 7.28 -4.00
N ASP A 14 -14.76 7.81 -5.21
CA ASP A 14 -15.96 7.99 -6.02
C ASP A 14 -15.92 7.02 -7.21
N ASN A 15 -17.07 6.77 -7.84
CA ASN A 15 -17.22 5.92 -9.02
C ASN A 15 -16.36 6.37 -10.21
N ARG A 16 -15.74 7.56 -10.13
CA ARG A 16 -14.84 8.16 -11.12
C ARG A 16 -13.57 7.34 -11.42
N VAL A 17 -12.95 6.72 -10.40
CA VAL A 17 -11.78 5.84 -10.60
C VAL A 17 -12.20 4.64 -11.44
N ILE A 18 -13.29 3.99 -11.02
CA ILE A 18 -13.89 2.88 -11.74
C ILE A 18 -14.25 3.27 -13.17
N SER A 19 -14.86 4.45 -13.40
CA SER A 19 -15.23 4.87 -14.76
C SER A 19 -14.04 5.30 -15.62
N SER A 20 -12.98 5.86 -15.03
CA SER A 20 -11.74 6.18 -15.75
C SER A 20 -11.01 4.93 -16.23
N LEU A 21 -11.12 3.84 -15.46
CA LEU A 21 -10.68 2.49 -15.83
C LEU A 21 -11.70 1.76 -16.71
N GLY A 22 -12.58 2.45 -17.46
CA GLY A 22 -13.55 1.82 -18.36
C GLY A 22 -14.69 1.04 -17.67
N GLY A 23 -14.83 1.15 -16.35
CA GLY A 23 -15.83 0.44 -15.55
C GLY A 23 -15.31 -0.87 -14.96
N LEU A 24 -16.11 -1.49 -14.08
CA LEU A 24 -15.71 -2.75 -13.43
C LEU A 24 -15.58 -3.93 -14.40
N GLY A 25 -16.35 -3.93 -15.49
CA GLY A 25 -16.23 -4.95 -16.54
C GLY A 25 -14.86 -4.98 -17.22
N PHE A 26 -14.10 -3.87 -17.19
CA PHE A 26 -12.71 -3.83 -17.64
C PHE A 26 -11.76 -4.46 -16.62
N LEU A 27 -11.98 -4.25 -15.32
CA LEU A 27 -11.20 -4.90 -14.26
C LEU A 27 -11.45 -6.42 -14.21
N GLU A 28 -12.67 -6.87 -14.53
CA GLU A 28 -13.04 -8.28 -14.63
C GLU A 28 -12.58 -8.94 -15.94
N SER A 29 -12.31 -8.18 -17.01
CA SER A 29 -11.84 -8.73 -18.29
C SER A 29 -10.33 -8.94 -18.38
N PHE A 30 -9.54 -8.44 -17.42
CA PHE A 30 -8.11 -8.73 -17.35
C PHE A 30 -7.85 -10.21 -17.06
N PRO A 31 -7.19 -10.97 -17.97
CA PRO A 31 -6.81 -12.36 -17.73
C PRO A 31 -5.55 -12.49 -16.84
N VAL A 32 -5.15 -11.40 -16.18
CA VAL A 32 -3.92 -11.29 -15.39
C VAL A 32 -4.23 -10.79 -13.98
N PRO A 33 -3.51 -11.25 -12.96
CA PRO A 33 -3.71 -10.75 -11.60
C PRO A 33 -3.30 -9.27 -11.48
N TRP A 34 -4.07 -8.48 -10.74
CA TRP A 34 -3.84 -7.04 -10.55
C TRP A 34 -4.11 -6.59 -9.11
N CYS A 35 -3.63 -5.40 -8.72
CA CYS A 35 -3.92 -4.79 -7.42
C CYS A 35 -3.92 -3.25 -7.44
N PHE A 36 -4.74 -2.64 -6.59
CA PHE A 36 -4.57 -1.24 -6.19
C PHE A 36 -3.56 -1.17 -5.04
N GLY A 37 -2.71 -0.14 -5.00
CA GLY A 37 -1.72 0.03 -3.95
C GLY A 37 -1.40 1.50 -3.70
N GLY A 38 -1.47 1.93 -2.43
CA GLY A 38 -1.18 3.31 -2.04
C GLY A 38 -1.98 3.77 -0.83
N ASP A 39 -2.02 5.09 -0.63
CA ASP A 39 -2.81 5.77 0.40
C ASP A 39 -4.26 5.98 -0.08
N PHE A 40 -5.21 5.38 0.64
CA PHE A 40 -6.65 5.51 0.38
C PHE A 40 -7.31 6.62 1.22
N ASN A 41 -6.57 7.19 2.17
CA ASN A 41 -7.01 8.20 3.15
C ASN A 41 -8.33 7.82 3.87
N SER A 42 -8.59 6.52 3.98
CA SER A 42 -9.79 5.94 4.57
C SER A 42 -9.49 4.59 5.22
N VAL A 43 -10.34 4.21 6.17
CA VAL A 43 -10.29 2.95 6.91
C VAL A 43 -11.46 2.07 6.52
N LEU A 44 -11.28 0.75 6.55
CA LEU A 44 -12.36 -0.22 6.33
C LEU A 44 -13.11 -0.53 7.62
N ASP A 45 -12.40 -0.61 8.75
CA ASP A 45 -12.99 -0.88 10.06
C ASP A 45 -12.63 0.24 11.06
N PRO A 46 -13.51 0.62 12.01
CA PRO A 46 -13.21 1.65 13.00
C PRO A 46 -11.97 1.36 13.86
N SER A 47 -11.63 0.08 14.11
CA SER A 47 -10.44 -0.33 14.86
C SER A 47 -9.12 -0.07 14.12
N GLU A 48 -9.16 0.20 12.81
CA GLU A 48 -8.01 0.65 12.03
C GLU A 48 -7.64 2.12 12.28
N ARG A 49 -8.35 2.82 13.18
CA ARG A 49 -8.03 4.17 13.65
C ARG A 49 -7.95 4.20 15.18
N SER A 50 -6.92 4.88 15.70
CA SER A 50 -6.78 5.16 17.13
C SER A 50 -6.60 6.66 17.34
N GLY A 51 -7.56 7.29 18.01
CA GLY A 51 -7.62 8.75 18.15
C GLY A 51 -8.09 9.49 16.88
N GLY A 52 -8.46 10.76 17.08
CA GLY A 52 -9.10 11.57 16.04
C GLY A 52 -10.54 11.13 15.71
N VAL A 53 -11.10 11.67 14.63
CA VAL A 53 -12.48 11.39 14.20
C VAL A 53 -12.47 10.31 13.11
N CYS A 54 -13.34 9.31 13.24
CA CYS A 54 -13.63 8.36 12.16
C CYS A 54 -14.75 8.90 11.27
N LEU A 55 -14.43 9.28 10.03
CA LEU A 55 -15.41 9.79 9.07
C LEU A 55 -16.25 8.63 8.50
N LEU A 56 -17.39 8.35 9.13
CA LEU A 56 -18.27 7.21 8.79
C LEU A 56 -18.68 7.17 7.30
N ASN A 57 -18.86 8.32 6.65
CA ASN A 57 -19.17 8.36 5.21
C ASN A 57 -17.98 7.92 4.35
N SER A 58 -16.74 8.27 4.73
CA SER A 58 -15.52 7.80 4.05
C SER A 58 -15.35 6.30 4.18
N LEU A 59 -15.58 5.76 5.39
CA LEU A 59 -15.55 4.32 5.68
C LEU A 59 -16.61 3.58 4.86
N LYS A 60 -17.85 4.08 4.82
CA LYS A 60 -18.95 3.48 4.04
C LYS A 60 -18.66 3.48 2.54
N ASN A 61 -18.20 4.60 1.98
CA ASN A 61 -17.85 4.71 0.57
C ASN A 61 -16.69 3.79 0.21
N PHE A 62 -15.70 3.66 1.08
CA PHE A 62 -14.54 2.79 0.83
C PHE A 62 -14.89 1.30 0.92
N ASN A 63 -15.71 0.89 1.89
CA ASN A 63 -16.26 -0.47 1.94
C ASN A 63 -17.13 -0.78 0.71
N ALA A 64 -17.97 0.16 0.29
CA ALA A 64 -18.76 0.02 -0.94
C ALA A 64 -17.86 -0.14 -2.17
N PHE A 65 -16.76 0.62 -2.27
CA PHE A 65 -15.76 0.42 -3.33
C PHE A 65 -15.14 -0.97 -3.30
N VAL A 66 -14.63 -1.43 -2.15
CA VAL A 66 -13.98 -2.76 -2.00
C VAL A 66 -14.92 -3.88 -2.43
N LEU A 67 -16.18 -3.85 -1.95
CA LEU A 67 -17.22 -4.81 -2.33
C LEU A 67 -17.53 -4.75 -3.83
N LYS A 68 -17.73 -3.55 -4.38
CA LYS A 68 -18.12 -3.36 -5.79
C LYS A 68 -16.99 -3.78 -6.74
N ALA A 69 -15.73 -3.49 -6.39
CA ALA A 69 -14.54 -3.89 -7.15
C ALA A 69 -14.10 -5.34 -6.92
N LYS A 70 -14.77 -6.08 -6.01
CA LYS A 70 -14.48 -7.49 -5.67
C LYS A 70 -13.02 -7.73 -5.27
N VAL A 71 -12.37 -6.73 -4.67
CA VAL A 71 -10.97 -6.80 -4.22
C VAL A 71 -10.86 -7.28 -2.78
N VAL A 72 -9.72 -7.87 -2.44
CA VAL A 72 -9.41 -8.37 -1.09
C VAL A 72 -8.37 -7.45 -0.45
N ASP A 73 -8.64 -6.97 0.77
CA ASP A 73 -7.62 -6.33 1.61
C ASP A 73 -6.80 -7.41 2.32
N LEU A 74 -5.48 -7.35 2.18
CA LEU A 74 -4.57 -8.33 2.76
C LEU A 74 -4.40 -8.15 4.27
N LEU A 75 -4.10 -9.26 4.97
CA LEU A 75 -3.69 -9.21 6.37
C LEU A 75 -2.40 -8.39 6.52
N MET A 76 -2.42 -7.43 7.45
CA MET A 76 -1.27 -6.59 7.79
C MET A 76 -0.41 -7.26 8.88
N GLN A 77 0.84 -7.59 8.54
CA GLN A 77 1.86 -8.05 9.47
C GLN A 77 2.74 -6.91 9.98
N GLY A 78 3.20 -7.04 11.23
CA GLY A 78 3.99 -6.00 11.90
C GLY A 78 3.10 -4.89 12.46
N PHE A 79 3.38 -3.65 12.10
CA PHE A 79 2.62 -2.50 12.59
C PHE A 79 1.25 -2.40 11.92
N LYS A 80 0.18 -2.40 12.73
CA LYS A 80 -1.22 -2.33 12.25
C LYS A 80 -1.56 -1.00 11.58
N PHE A 81 -0.91 0.08 12.01
CA PHE A 81 -1.13 1.43 11.47
C PHE A 81 -0.03 1.80 10.48
N THR A 82 -0.42 2.55 9.46
CA THR A 82 0.47 3.04 8.41
C THR A 82 0.70 4.54 8.53
N TRP A 83 -0.22 5.29 9.14
CA TRP A 83 -0.12 6.73 9.33
C TRP A 83 -0.17 7.14 10.81
N SER A 84 0.54 8.22 11.16
CA SER A 84 0.49 8.87 12.47
C SER A 84 0.62 10.38 12.37
N ASN A 85 -0.19 11.14 13.11
CA ASN A 85 -0.06 12.61 13.17
C ASN A 85 1.22 13.12 13.87
N ARG A 86 2.06 12.22 14.42
CA ARG A 86 3.35 12.51 15.09
C ARG A 86 3.28 13.51 16.26
N ARG A 87 2.10 13.69 16.87
CA ARG A 87 1.92 14.54 18.07
C ARG A 87 2.15 13.73 19.35
N GLU A 88 2.39 14.41 20.47
CA GLU A 88 2.50 13.81 21.80
C GLU A 88 1.30 12.91 22.13
N LYS A 89 0.07 13.43 21.98
CA LYS A 89 -1.16 12.62 21.91
C LYS A 89 -1.39 12.15 20.47
N ALA A 90 -0.59 11.16 20.06
CA ALA A 90 -0.60 10.64 18.70
C ALA A 90 -1.97 10.10 18.28
N SER A 91 -2.38 10.37 17.04
CA SER A 91 -3.50 9.71 16.37
C SER A 91 -2.97 8.87 15.22
N TRP A 92 -3.46 7.63 15.11
CA TRP A 92 -2.96 6.59 14.22
C TRP A 92 -4.06 6.10 13.29
N ALA A 93 -3.70 5.71 12.07
CA ALA A 93 -4.63 5.06 11.14
C ALA A 93 -3.93 4.09 10.18
N ARG A 94 -4.65 3.10 9.65
CA ARG A 94 -4.24 2.34 8.45
C ARG A 94 -4.89 2.97 7.22
N LEU A 95 -4.14 3.84 6.55
CA LEU A 95 -4.61 4.54 5.34
C LEU A 95 -4.04 3.89 4.08
N ASP A 96 -2.82 3.35 4.19
CA ASP A 96 -2.10 2.69 3.13
C ASP A 96 -2.44 1.18 3.12
N ARG A 97 -2.76 0.62 1.95
CA ARG A 97 -2.95 -0.84 1.76
C ARG A 97 -2.74 -1.28 0.32
N PHE A 98 -2.63 -2.59 0.11
CA PHE A 98 -2.81 -3.25 -1.17
C PHE A 98 -4.16 -3.96 -1.21
N LEU A 99 -4.97 -3.63 -2.21
CA LEU A 99 -6.24 -4.28 -2.50
C LEU A 99 -6.05 -5.15 -3.75
N ILE A 100 -6.06 -6.46 -3.57
CA ILE A 100 -5.71 -7.41 -4.63
C ILE A 100 -6.95 -7.98 -5.32
N SER A 101 -6.83 -8.29 -6.61
CA SER A 101 -7.81 -9.15 -7.28
C SER A 101 -7.79 -10.57 -6.69
N PRO A 102 -8.93 -11.29 -6.62
CA PRO A 102 -8.99 -12.65 -6.07
C PRO A 102 -8.07 -13.65 -6.79
N LEU A 103 -7.77 -13.40 -8.07
CA LEU A 103 -6.84 -14.22 -8.86
C LEU A 103 -5.41 -14.22 -8.30
N ILE A 104 -4.98 -13.16 -7.59
CA ILE A 104 -3.68 -13.15 -6.90
C ILE A 104 -3.62 -14.24 -5.82
N LEU A 105 -4.71 -14.49 -5.10
CA LEU A 105 -4.75 -15.50 -4.04
C LEU A 105 -4.74 -16.95 -4.56
N SER A 106 -5.17 -17.20 -5.79
CA SER A 106 -5.05 -18.55 -6.37
C SER A 106 -3.60 -18.90 -6.73
N TRP A 107 -2.76 -17.89 -7.00
CA TRP A 107 -1.33 -18.08 -7.28
C TRP A 107 -0.49 -17.97 -6.00
N PHE A 108 -0.89 -17.13 -5.06
CA PHE A 108 -0.19 -16.85 -3.80
C PHE A 108 -1.16 -16.90 -2.62
N PRO A 109 -1.60 -18.09 -2.16
CA PRO A 109 -2.62 -18.21 -1.11
C PRO A 109 -2.15 -17.68 0.26
N ASN A 110 -0.84 -17.67 0.50
CA ASN A 110 -0.23 -17.16 1.73
C ASN A 110 0.21 -15.69 1.62
N LEU A 111 -0.26 -14.94 0.63
CA LEU A 111 0.15 -13.55 0.44
C LEU A 111 -0.28 -12.67 1.62
N VAL A 112 0.64 -11.85 2.11
CA VAL A 112 0.41 -10.88 3.19
C VAL A 112 0.98 -9.53 2.79
N GLN A 113 0.54 -8.47 3.49
CA GLN A 113 1.24 -7.19 3.45
C GLN A 113 1.92 -6.91 4.79
N LYS A 114 3.07 -6.24 4.77
CA LYS A 114 3.87 -5.90 5.95
C LYS A 114 4.10 -4.40 6.00
N SER A 115 3.88 -3.80 7.17
CA SER A 115 4.21 -2.40 7.45
C SER A 115 5.66 -2.26 7.89
N LEU A 116 6.36 -1.27 7.35
CA LEU A 116 7.77 -0.98 7.58
C LEU A 116 7.90 0.32 8.38
N PRO A 117 8.39 0.29 9.63
CA PRO A 117 8.46 1.48 10.49
C PRO A 117 9.37 2.54 9.86
N CYS A 118 8.85 3.76 9.68
CA CYS A 118 9.58 4.88 9.10
C CYS A 118 9.61 6.09 10.04
N ASN A 119 10.75 6.30 10.69
CA ASN A 119 10.93 7.45 11.59
C ASN A 119 11.00 8.81 10.86
N LEU A 120 11.04 8.85 9.53
CA LEU A 120 11.17 10.08 8.73
C LEU A 120 9.88 10.62 8.10
N SER A 121 8.82 9.80 7.96
CA SER A 121 7.53 10.22 7.37
C SER A 121 6.38 9.90 8.31
N ASP A 122 5.32 10.72 8.29
CA ASP A 122 4.05 10.41 8.95
C ASP A 122 3.39 9.13 8.42
N HIS A 123 3.81 8.66 7.23
CA HIS A 123 3.51 7.33 6.70
C HIS A 123 4.67 6.31 6.90
N ASN A 124 4.30 5.08 7.23
CA ASN A 124 5.11 3.87 7.15
C ASN A 124 4.93 3.25 5.77
N ALA A 125 6.03 2.83 5.13
CA ALA A 125 5.95 2.13 3.85
C ALA A 125 5.31 0.75 4.04
N ILE A 126 4.53 0.29 3.07
CA ILE A 126 3.90 -1.04 3.07
C ILE A 126 4.38 -1.85 1.88
N ILE A 127 4.52 -3.16 2.07
CA ILE A 127 5.02 -4.07 1.03
C ILE A 127 4.27 -5.40 1.06
N ILE A 128 4.12 -6.02 -0.12
CA ILE A 128 3.57 -7.36 -0.27
C ILE A 128 4.68 -8.40 -0.05
N LYS A 129 4.42 -9.47 0.71
CA LYS A 129 5.34 -10.59 0.95
C LYS A 129 4.63 -11.94 0.81
N VAL A 130 5.33 -12.93 0.25
CA VAL A 130 4.98 -14.37 0.38
C VAL A 130 5.86 -14.96 1.49
N PRO A 131 5.31 -15.50 2.60
CA PRO A 131 6.10 -15.89 3.77
C PRO A 131 7.09 -17.04 3.58
N LEU A 132 6.92 -17.88 2.56
CA LEU A 132 7.59 -19.18 2.43
C LEU A 132 8.53 -19.32 1.21
N VAL A 133 8.80 -18.24 0.48
CA VAL A 133 9.73 -18.29 -0.66
C VAL A 133 10.78 -17.19 -0.52
N ASP A 134 12.03 -17.59 -0.38
CA ASP A 134 13.18 -16.72 -0.59
C ASP A 134 13.45 -16.64 -2.08
N TRP A 135 13.27 -15.45 -2.65
CA TRP A 135 13.51 -15.17 -4.07
C TRP A 135 14.92 -14.59 -4.33
N GLY A 136 15.77 -14.53 -3.31
CA GLY A 136 17.12 -13.96 -3.39
C GLY A 136 17.16 -12.43 -3.27
N HIS A 137 18.28 -11.84 -3.68
CA HIS A 137 18.54 -10.40 -3.56
C HIS A 137 17.65 -9.59 -4.51
N ILE A 138 16.98 -8.56 -3.99
CA ILE A 138 16.03 -7.73 -4.74
C ILE A 138 16.68 -6.40 -5.14
N PRO A 139 16.56 -5.95 -6.40
CA PRO A 139 17.13 -4.68 -6.85
C PRO A 139 16.40 -3.47 -6.24
N PHE A 140 17.17 -2.47 -5.81
CA PHE A 140 16.65 -1.18 -5.38
C PHE A 140 16.31 -0.30 -6.59
N TRP A 141 15.26 0.51 -6.47
CA TRP A 141 14.87 1.50 -7.47
C TRP A 141 14.86 2.88 -6.82
N PHE A 142 15.40 3.88 -7.52
CA PHE A 142 15.43 5.28 -7.11
C PHE A 142 15.26 6.16 -8.35
N PHE A 143 14.73 7.38 -8.18
CA PHE A 143 14.68 8.34 -9.28
C PHE A 143 16.06 8.91 -9.55
N ASN A 144 16.56 8.88 -10.79
CA ASN A 144 17.91 9.35 -11.12
C ASN A 144 18.19 10.80 -10.68
N GLY A 145 17.19 11.70 -10.77
CA GLY A 145 17.31 13.08 -10.28
C GLY A 145 17.51 13.21 -8.76
N TRP A 146 17.27 12.17 -7.98
CA TRP A 146 17.56 12.15 -6.54
C TRP A 146 19.05 11.95 -6.22
N LEU A 147 19.89 11.60 -7.20
CA LEU A 147 21.35 11.55 -7.03
C LEU A 147 22.01 12.94 -7.02
N GLU A 148 21.28 13.98 -7.41
CA GLU A 148 21.78 15.36 -7.36
C GLU A 148 21.87 15.87 -5.91
N ASP A 149 21.09 15.28 -4.99
CA ASP A 149 21.16 15.55 -3.55
C ASP A 149 22.15 14.61 -2.82
N LYS A 150 23.31 15.17 -2.50
CA LYS A 150 24.38 14.48 -1.75
C LYS A 150 23.96 14.08 -0.32
N ALA A 151 23.05 14.81 0.32
CA ALA A 151 22.56 14.51 1.67
C ALA A 151 21.59 13.31 1.67
N LEU A 152 20.78 13.18 0.61
CA LEU A 152 19.92 12.03 0.42
C LEU A 152 20.72 10.73 0.25
N ILE A 153 21.79 10.75 -0.58
CA ILE A 153 22.67 9.58 -0.80
C ILE A 153 23.30 9.09 0.51
N ALA A 154 23.83 10.01 1.33
CA ALA A 154 24.42 9.68 2.63
C ALA A 154 23.39 9.07 3.60
N SER A 155 22.17 9.61 3.61
CA SER A 155 21.07 9.12 4.44
C SER A 155 20.56 7.74 4.01
N ALA A 156 20.51 7.48 2.71
CA ALA A 156 20.10 6.20 2.15
C ALA A 156 21.10 5.08 2.51
N ARG A 157 22.41 5.30 2.32
CA ARG A 157 23.46 4.32 2.67
C ARG A 157 23.40 3.88 4.13
N LYS A 158 23.38 4.85 5.05
CA LYS A 158 23.28 4.61 6.49
C LYS A 158 22.01 3.83 6.90
N LYS A 159 20.94 3.94 6.12
CA LYS A 159 19.66 3.25 6.38
C LYS A 159 19.62 1.84 5.76
N VAL A 160 20.30 1.61 4.65
CA VAL A 160 20.52 0.28 4.07
C VAL A 160 21.43 -0.57 4.98
N GLU A 161 22.51 0.01 5.48
CA GLU A 161 23.46 -0.65 6.41
C GLU A 161 22.80 -1.07 7.75
N GLY A 162 21.72 -0.40 8.17
CA GLY A 162 20.95 -0.73 9.37
C GLY A 162 19.87 -1.81 9.20
N LEU A 163 19.62 -2.30 7.98
CA LEU A 163 18.61 -3.32 7.70
C LEU A 163 19.23 -4.72 7.72
N GLN A 164 19.54 -5.23 8.92
CA GLN A 164 20.10 -6.58 9.12
C GLN A 164 19.05 -7.72 9.10
N ASP A 165 17.76 -7.40 9.01
CA ASP A 165 16.67 -8.40 8.98
C ASP A 165 16.07 -8.61 7.59
N ALA A 166 15.88 -9.89 7.24
CA ALA A 166 15.55 -10.34 5.88
C ALA A 166 14.18 -9.89 5.34
N GLY A 167 14.21 -9.22 4.18
CA GLY A 167 13.08 -9.05 3.28
C GLY A 167 13.06 -7.69 2.58
N PHE A 168 13.10 -7.69 1.25
CA PHE A 168 13.14 -6.50 0.39
C PHE A 168 11.96 -6.42 -0.59
N TYR A 169 11.90 -5.33 -1.37
CA TYR A 169 10.63 -4.73 -1.80
C TYR A 169 10.53 -4.57 -3.32
N ARG A 170 9.38 -4.92 -3.92
CA ARG A 170 9.14 -4.82 -5.36
C ARG A 170 8.33 -3.57 -5.68
N LEU A 171 8.90 -2.65 -6.46
CA LEU A 171 8.16 -1.57 -7.11
C LEU A 171 7.74 -1.98 -8.52
N CYS A 172 6.63 -1.43 -8.99
CA CYS A 172 6.17 -1.54 -10.38
C CYS A 172 6.23 -0.16 -11.03
N PHE A 173 6.59 -0.14 -12.31
CA PHE A 173 6.50 1.04 -13.16
C PHE A 173 5.35 0.85 -14.14
N GLU A 174 4.67 1.93 -14.45
CA GLU A 174 4.18 2.22 -15.79
C GLU A 174 4.27 3.73 -16.03
N LEU A 175 4.21 4.12 -17.30
CA LEU A 175 4.54 5.48 -17.82
C LEU A 175 3.45 6.51 -17.51
#